data_AF-A0A7J9FL46-F1
#
_entry.id   AF-A0A7J9FL46-F1
#
_cell.length_a   1.000
_cell.length_b   1.000
_cell.length_c   1.000
_cell.angle_alpha   90.00
_cell.angle_beta   90.00
_cell.angle_gamma   90.00
#
_symmetry.space_group_name_H-M   'P 1'
#
loop_
_entity.id
_entity.type
_entity.pdbx_description
1 polymer ?
#
loop_
_entity_poly.entity_id
_entity_poly.type
_entity_poly.pdbx_seq_one_letter_code
_entity_poly.pdbx_strand_id
1 'polypeptide(L)'
;SGFSQSSVHSQSSRGTKRKWVPKKDATLVACMVDLHNVGTFNADTRFKAGYLNELEKMLENVLPHAMLKAKPNLESRIRTLKRD
;
A
#
# COMPACT_ATOMS: atom_id res chain seq x y z
N SER A 1 17.69 -40.48 -18.33
CA SER A 1 17.47 -39.17 -18.97
C SER A 1 16.64 -38.31 -18.01
N GLY A 2 17.30 -37.52 -17.17
CA GLY A 2 16.64 -36.74 -16.12
C GLY A 2 16.10 -35.42 -16.66
N PHE A 3 14.81 -35.16 -16.46
CA PHE A 3 14.22 -33.85 -16.67
C PHE A 3 14.43 -33.00 -15.41
N SER A 4 15.32 -32.02 -15.49
CA SER A 4 15.49 -31.01 -14.44
C SER A 4 14.45 -29.91 -14.65
N GLN A 5 13.40 -29.90 -13.82
CA GLN A 5 12.51 -28.74 -13.69
C GLN A 5 13.30 -27.59 -13.06
N SER A 6 13.57 -26.56 -13.86
CA SER A 6 14.09 -25.29 -13.37
C SER A 6 12.97 -24.52 -12.67
N SER A 7 13.02 -24.49 -11.34
CA SER A 7 12.22 -23.57 -10.53
C SER A 7 12.61 -22.14 -10.89
N VAL A 8 11.76 -21.46 -11.67
CA VAL A 8 11.84 -20.02 -11.92
C VAL A 8 11.53 -19.28 -10.62
N HIS A 9 12.54 -19.15 -9.77
CA HIS A 9 12.50 -18.19 -8.69
C HIS A 9 12.70 -16.82 -9.34
N SER A 10 11.60 -16.11 -9.63
CA SER A 10 11.68 -14.69 -9.98
C SER A 10 12.46 -14.00 -8.87
N GLN A 11 13.70 -13.61 -9.18
CA GLN A 11 14.47 -12.69 -8.37
C GLN A 11 13.76 -11.34 -8.41
N SER A 12 12.70 -11.19 -7.61
CA SER A 12 12.29 -9.85 -7.19
C SER A 12 13.46 -9.31 -6.39
N SER A 13 14.06 -8.23 -6.88
CA SER A 13 15.16 -7.50 -6.27
C SER A 13 15.05 -7.50 -4.75
N ARG A 14 16.13 -7.92 -4.08
CA ARG A 14 16.28 -7.84 -2.62
C ARG A 14 16.47 -6.37 -2.19
N GLY A 15 15.52 -5.51 -2.56
CA GLY A 15 15.30 -4.28 -1.83
C GLY A 15 14.90 -4.68 -0.41
N THR A 16 15.47 -4.02 0.60
CA THR A 16 15.01 -4.14 1.98
C THR A 16 13.49 -3.97 2.01
N LYS A 17 12.75 -5.09 2.14
CA LYS A 17 11.30 -5.06 2.24
C LYS A 17 10.98 -4.24 3.48
N ARG A 18 10.45 -3.02 3.29
CA ARG A 18 10.05 -2.17 4.41
C ARG A 18 9.05 -2.96 5.25
N LYS A 19 9.44 -3.26 6.48
CA LYS A 19 8.55 -3.92 7.45
C LYS A 19 7.47 -2.91 7.81
N TRP A 20 6.22 -3.29 7.57
CA TRP A 20 5.07 -2.57 8.10
C TRP A 20 4.91 -2.96 9.56
N VAL A 21 4.58 -1.98 10.38
CA VAL A 21 4.34 -2.18 11.81
C VAL A 21 2.87 -1.87 12.08
N PRO A 22 2.22 -2.52 13.06
CA PRO A 22 0.78 -2.36 13.30
C PRO A 22 0.35 -0.90 13.44
N LYS A 23 1.17 -0.06 14.06
CA LYS A 23 0.93 1.38 14.19
C LYS A 23 0.77 2.08 12.82
N LYS A 24 1.61 1.75 11.83
CA LYS A 24 1.54 2.33 10.49
C LYS A 24 0.31 1.83 9.72
N ASP A 25 -0.03 0.55 9.89
CA ASP A 25 -1.23 -0.02 9.27
C ASP A 25 -2.49 0.63 9.84
N ALA A 26 -2.56 0.82 11.17
CA ALA A 26 -3.66 1.54 11.81
C ALA A 26 -3.79 2.98 11.30
N THR A 27 -2.68 3.72 11.16
CA THR A 27 -2.71 5.07 10.58
C THR A 27 -3.18 5.06 9.13
N LEU A 28 -2.71 4.12 8.30
CA LEU A 28 -3.16 3.99 6.92
C LEU A 28 -4.67 3.74 6.85
N VAL A 29 -5.21 2.82 7.66
CA VAL A 29 -6.65 2.53 7.72
C VAL A 29 -7.43 3.76 8.18
N ALA A 30 -6.95 4.49 9.20
CA ALA A 30 -7.58 5.73 9.64
C ALA A 30 -7.65 6.77 8.52
N CYS A 31 -6.54 7.02 7.80
CA CYS A 31 -6.54 7.94 6.67
C CYS A 31 -7.48 7.49 5.54
N MET A 32 -7.64 6.19 5.30
CA MET A 32 -8.61 5.67 4.32
C MET A 32 -10.05 5.91 4.75
N VAL A 33 -10.37 5.78 6.03
CA VAL A 33 -11.70 6.10 6.59
C VAL A 33 -11.97 7.59 6.47
N ASP A 34 -11.02 8.43 6.85
CA ASP A 34 -11.14 9.89 6.71
C ASP A 34 -11.36 10.30 5.25
N LEU A 35 -10.57 9.74 4.32
CA LEU A 35 -10.74 9.98 2.89
C LEU A 35 -12.12 9.57 2.38
N HIS A 36 -12.64 8.44 2.87
CA HIS A 36 -13.99 7.99 2.54
C HIS A 36 -15.06 8.94 3.08
N ASN A 37 -14.90 9.46 4.30
CA ASN A 37 -15.84 10.39 4.90
C ASN A 37 -15.87 11.75 4.20
N VAL A 38 -14.72 12.20 3.67
CA VAL A 38 -14.64 13.42 2.83
C VAL A 38 -15.41 13.25 1.52
N GLY A 39 -15.48 12.03 0.97
CA GLY A 39 -16.30 11.72 -0.20
C GLY A 39 -15.72 12.12 -1.55
N THR A 40 -14.75 13.03 -1.61
CA THR A 40 -14.14 13.55 -2.86
C THR A 40 -13.65 12.43 -3.79
N PHE A 41 -13.02 11.41 -3.21
CA PHE A 41 -12.46 10.29 -3.96
C PHE A 41 -13.37 9.05 -3.97
N ASN A 42 -14.61 9.12 -3.50
CA ASN A 42 -15.50 7.96 -3.52
C ASN A 42 -16.07 7.70 -4.92
N ALA A 43 -16.15 6.43 -5.29
CA ALA A 43 -16.96 5.89 -6.38
C ALA A 43 -17.85 4.78 -5.80
N ASP A 44 -18.74 4.21 -6.62
CA ASP A 44 -19.81 3.31 -6.17
C ASP A 44 -19.34 2.13 -5.30
N THR A 45 -18.16 1.57 -5.60
CA THR A 45 -17.61 0.40 -4.89
C THR A 45 -16.15 0.54 -4.47
N ARG A 46 -15.51 1.67 -4.78
CA ARG A 46 -14.07 1.88 -4.58
C ARG A 46 -13.70 3.35 -4.55
N PHE A 47 -12.43 3.64 -4.33
CA PHE A 47 -11.90 4.98 -4.58
C PHE A 47 -11.67 5.26 -6.08
N LYS A 48 -11.86 6.52 -6.48
CA LYS A 48 -11.53 7.10 -7.77
C LYS A 48 -10.02 7.17 -7.98
N ALA A 49 -9.61 7.42 -9.23
CA ALA A 49 -8.20 7.63 -9.55
C ALA A 49 -7.61 8.80 -8.73
N GLY A 50 -6.32 8.69 -8.39
CA GLY A 50 -5.62 9.70 -7.60
C GLY A 50 -5.71 9.55 -6.08
N TYR A 51 -6.58 8.68 -5.56
CA TYR A 51 -6.76 8.52 -4.10
C TYR A 51 -5.46 8.13 -3.37
N LEU A 52 -4.57 7.35 -4.00
CA LEU A 52 -3.28 6.98 -3.42
C LEU A 52 -2.37 8.19 -3.18
N ASN A 53 -2.41 9.19 -4.06
CA ASN A 53 -1.61 10.40 -3.90
C ASN A 53 -2.14 11.25 -2.74
N GLU A 54 -3.46 11.26 -2.53
CA GLU A 54 -4.04 11.96 -1.39
C GLU A 54 -3.73 11.24 -0.08
N LEU A 55 -3.82 9.91 -0.05
CA LEU A 55 -3.37 9.12 1.10
C LEU A 55 -1.88 9.33 1.40
N GLU A 56 -1.02 9.46 0.39
CA GLU A 56 0.38 9.81 0.58
C GLU A 56 0.53 11.15 1.32
N LYS A 57 -0.16 12.21 0.88
CA LYS A 57 -0.10 13.52 1.56
C LYS A 57 -0.63 13.46 3.00
N MET A 58 -1.77 12.79 3.22
CA MET A 58 -2.34 12.62 4.56
C MET A 58 -1.35 11.90 5.48
N LEU A 59 -0.68 10.86 4.98
CA LEU A 59 0.33 10.12 5.72
C LEU A 59 1.63 10.90 5.90
N GLU A 60 2.03 11.74 4.96
CA GLU A 60 3.17 12.65 5.14
C GLU A 60 2.88 13.68 6.26
N ASN A 61 1.64 14.13 6.40
CA ASN A 61 1.25 15.03 7.50
C ASN A 61 1.25 14.31 8.87
N VAL A 62 0.74 13.08 8.94
CA VAL A 62 0.64 12.32 10.21
C VAL A 62 1.97 11.65 10.57
N LEU A 63 2.75 11.23 9.58
CA LEU A 63 4.00 10.48 9.70
C LEU A 63 5.07 11.01 8.72
N PRO A 64 5.58 12.24 8.91
CA PRO A 64 6.50 12.90 7.96
C PRO A 64 7.80 12.13 7.70
N HIS A 65 8.24 11.31 8.67
CA HIS A 65 9.45 10.51 8.56
C HIS A 65 9.21 9.09 8.01
N ALA A 66 7.97 8.73 7.68
CA ALA A 66 7.66 7.39 7.22
C ALA A 66 8.09 7.15 5.77
N MET A 67 8.31 8.21 4.96
CA MET A 67 8.74 8.14 3.55
C MET A 67 7.91 7.12 2.76
N LEU A 68 6.58 7.16 2.90
CA LEU A 68 5.66 6.21 2.25
C LEU A 68 5.20 6.80 0.93
N LYS A 69 5.59 6.19 -0.18
CA LYS A 69 5.16 6.62 -1.52
C LYS A 69 3.87 5.91 -1.94
N ALA A 70 2.96 6.64 -2.60
CA ALA A 70 1.72 6.14 -3.17
C ALA A 70 1.96 4.83 -3.93
N LYS A 71 3.00 4.84 -4.78
CA LYS A 71 3.56 3.65 -5.43
C LYS A 71 5.06 3.55 -5.16
N PRO A 72 5.60 2.34 -4.89
CA PRO A 72 4.89 1.06 -4.77
C PRO A 72 4.36 0.77 -3.34
N ASN A 73 4.59 1.64 -2.35
CA ASN A 73 4.44 1.27 -0.93
C ASN A 73 2.97 1.13 -0.50
N LEU A 74 2.15 2.16 -0.71
CA LEU A 74 0.75 2.15 -0.28
C LEU A 74 -0.08 1.17 -1.11
N GLU A 75 0.09 1.18 -2.42
CA GLU A 75 -0.58 0.25 -3.35
C GLU A 75 -0.39 -1.22 -2.93
N SER A 76 0.86 -1.62 -2.64
CA SER A 76 1.17 -2.98 -2.19
C SER A 76 0.56 -3.31 -0.82
N ARG A 77 0.56 -2.35 0.12
CA ARG A 77 0.03 -2.57 1.47
C ARG A 77 -1.48 -2.71 1.48
N ILE A 78 -2.20 -1.83 0.80
CA ILE A 78 -3.66 -1.89 0.68
C ILE A 78 -4.09 -3.21 0.04
N ARG A 79 -3.40 -3.65 -1.03
CA ARG A 79 -3.68 -4.95 -1.66
C ARG A 79 -3.47 -6.13 -0.70
N THR A 80 -2.57 -6.00 0.27
CA THR A 80 -2.33 -7.04 1.29
C THR A 80 -3.43 -7.01 2.35
N LEU A 81 -3.74 -5.82 2.90
CA LEU A 81 -4.80 -5.64 3.90
C LEU A 81 -6.20 -6.05 3.43
N LYS A 82 -6.48 -6.00 2.12
CA LYS A 82 -7.75 -6.50 1.57
C LYS A 82 -7.85 -8.03 1.48
N ARG A 83 -6.74 -8.74 1.69
CA ARG A 83 -6.64 -10.21 1.59
C ARG A 83 -6.44 -10.89 2.94
N ASP A 84 -5.94 -10.16 3.93
CA ASP A 84 -5.98 -10.56 5.34
C ASP A 84 -7.42 -10.50 5.86
#